data_AF-A0A836IFD6-F1
#
_entry.id   AF-A0A836IFD6-F1
#
_cell.length_a   1.000
_cell.length_b   1.000
_cell.length_c   1.000
_cell.angle_alpha   90.00
_cell.angle_beta   90.00
_cell.angle_gamma   90.00
#
_symmetry.space_group_name_H-M   'P 1'
#
loop_
_entity.id
_entity.type
_entity.pdbx_description
1 polymer ?
#
loop_
_entity_poly.entity_id
_entity_poly.type
_entity_poly.pdbx_seq_one_letter_code
_entity_poly.pdbx_strand_id
1 'polypeptide(L)'
;MIYVPFVVGAGVFSVLNACGSIACWHSTRRRVMLFTGAINTCIGGAAVVMYPYDLKLSNVYMCAAATSASAQYLLHAMRTPQLLAPSMKNLLYVLWSVGLLVYAFQRARWVYALRHD
;
A
#
# COMPACT_ATOMS: atom_id res chain seq x y z
N MET A 1 -19.70 -8.46 10.67
CA MET A 1 -18.35 -8.40 10.05
C MET A 1 -18.51 -8.75 8.58
N ILE A 2 -18.22 -7.84 7.66
CA ILE A 2 -18.22 -8.15 6.22
C ILE A 2 -16.91 -8.88 5.92
N TYR A 3 -17.01 -10.12 5.42
CA TYR A 3 -15.85 -10.87 4.96
C TYR A 3 -15.39 -10.31 3.61
N VAL A 4 -14.17 -9.79 3.55
CA VAL A 4 -13.53 -9.35 2.30
C VAL A 4 -12.45 -10.37 1.96
N PRO A 5 -12.54 -11.06 0.81
CA PRO A 5 -11.51 -12.02 0.40
C PRO A 5 -10.15 -11.35 0.30
N PHE A 6 -9.09 -12.06 0.70
CA PHE A 6 -7.71 -11.55 0.65
C PHE A 6 -7.33 -11.04 -0.76
N VAL A 7 -7.69 -11.81 -1.79
CA VAL A 7 -7.42 -11.46 -3.20
C VAL A 7 -8.06 -10.14 -3.60
N VAL A 8 -9.28 -9.87 -3.11
CA VAL A 8 -9.98 -8.60 -3.37
C VAL A 8 -9.26 -7.45 -2.68
N GLY A 9 -8.90 -7.61 -1.40
CA GLY A 9 -8.14 -6.59 -0.66
C GLY A 9 -6.77 -6.30 -1.28
N ALA A 10 -6.04 -7.35 -1.66
CA ALA A 10 -4.72 -7.23 -2.28
C ALA A 10 -4.80 -6.63 -3.69
N GLY A 11 -5.81 -7.01 -4.48
CA GLY A 11 -6.05 -6.43 -5.80
C GLY A 11 -6.38 -4.93 -5.73
N VAL A 12 -7.29 -4.54 -4.83
CA VAL A 12 -7.64 -3.14 -4.62
C VAL A 12 -6.42 -2.33 -4.16
N PHE A 13 -5.62 -2.86 -3.21
CA PHE A 13 -4.36 -2.24 -2.81
C PHE A 13 -3.43 -2.01 -4.00
N SER A 14 -3.20 -3.04 -4.81
CA SER A 14 -2.26 -3.00 -5.94
C SER A 14 -2.67 -1.98 -7.01
N VAL A 15 -3.97 -1.93 -7.33
CA VAL A 15 -4.53 -0.95 -8.29
C VAL A 15 -4.40 0.47 -7.76
N LEU A 16 -4.88 0.71 -6.54
CA LEU A 16 -4.86 2.05 -5.94
C LEU A 16 -3.41 2.54 -5.70
N ASN A 17 -2.49 1.66 -5.33
CA ASN A 17 -1.08 1.99 -5.19
C ASN A 17 -0.45 2.38 -6.53
N ALA A 18 -0.73 1.64 -7.61
CA ALA A 18 -0.25 1.98 -8.95
C ALA A 18 -0.82 3.34 -9.42
N CYS A 19 -2.13 3.55 -9.27
CA CYS A 19 -2.77 4.82 -9.60
C CYS A 19 -2.20 6.00 -8.79
N GLY A 20 -2.03 5.82 -7.47
CA GLY A 20 -1.44 6.82 -6.59
C GLY A 20 -0.01 7.18 -6.98
N SER A 21 0.81 6.17 -7.31
CA SER A 21 2.18 6.37 -7.77
C SER A 21 2.27 7.13 -9.09
N ILE A 22 1.38 6.82 -10.05
CA ILE A 22 1.28 7.56 -11.33
C ILE A 22 0.85 9.00 -11.08
N ALA A 23 -0.16 9.23 -10.23
CA ALA A 23 -0.64 10.56 -9.88
C ALA A 23 0.45 11.41 -9.18
N CYS A 24 1.24 10.78 -8.29
CA CYS A 24 2.37 11.41 -7.60
C CYS A 24 3.46 11.82 -8.60
N TRP A 25 3.80 10.91 -9.50
CA TRP A 25 4.78 11.17 -10.54
C TRP A 25 4.32 12.28 -11.48
N HIS A 26 3.05 12.28 -11.90
CA HIS A 26 2.53 13.34 -12.75
C HIS A 26 2.61 14.72 -12.07
N SER A 27 2.35 14.77 -10.77
CA SER A 27 2.30 16.02 -9.99
C SER A 27 3.68 16.56 -9.65
N THR A 28 4.65 15.70 -9.36
CA THR A 28 5.98 16.11 -8.85
C THR A 28 7.14 15.82 -9.80
N ARG A 29 6.86 15.14 -10.92
CA ARG A 29 7.84 14.63 -11.91
C ARG A 29 8.92 13.70 -11.34
N ARG A 30 8.77 13.23 -10.09
CA ARG A 30 9.72 12.32 -9.46
C ARG A 30 9.51 10.88 -9.89
N ARG A 31 10.41 10.37 -10.74
CA ARG A 31 10.38 8.98 -11.25
C ARG A 31 10.45 7.93 -10.14
N VAL A 32 11.04 8.25 -8.99
CA VAL A 32 11.14 7.35 -7.84
C VAL A 32 9.75 6.83 -7.41
N MET A 33 8.71 7.67 -7.48
CA MET A 33 7.35 7.26 -7.09
C MET A 33 6.75 6.19 -8.01
N LEU A 34 7.14 6.16 -9.29
CA LEU A 34 6.76 5.09 -10.21
C LEU A 34 7.46 3.79 -9.87
N PHE A 35 8.79 3.84 -9.66
CA PHE A 35 9.57 2.63 -9.36
C PHE A 35 9.10 1.97 -8.07
N THR A 36 8.95 2.75 -7.01
CA THR A 36 8.53 2.20 -5.73
C THR A 36 7.07 1.75 -5.76
N GLY A 37 6.21 2.46 -6.51
CA GLY A 37 4.85 2.04 -6.83
C GLY A 37 4.81 0.67 -7.47
N ALA A 38 5.55 0.49 -8.57
CA ALA A 38 5.65 -0.77 -9.29
C ALA A 38 6.16 -1.90 -8.40
N ILE A 39 7.21 -1.66 -7.60
CA ILE A 39 7.76 -2.66 -6.67
C ILE A 39 6.71 -3.09 -5.65
N ASN A 40 6.03 -2.16 -4.97
CA ASN A 40 5.02 -2.50 -3.96
C ASN A 40 3.82 -3.24 -4.59
N THR A 41 3.41 -2.84 -5.79
CA THR A 41 2.35 -3.53 -6.55
C THR A 41 2.78 -4.94 -6.96
N CYS A 42 4.03 -5.15 -7.38
CA CYS A 42 4.56 -6.48 -7.68
C CYS A 42 4.64 -7.37 -6.44
N ILE A 43 5.08 -6.83 -5.29
CA ILE A 43 5.08 -7.56 -4.01
C ILE A 43 3.64 -7.94 -3.64
N GLY A 44 2.68 -7.04 -3.84
CA GLY A 44 1.27 -7.33 -3.62
C GLY A 44 0.72 -8.41 -4.55
N GLY A 45 1.12 -8.40 -5.82
CA GLY A 45 0.79 -9.45 -6.79
C GLY A 45 1.41 -10.80 -6.42
N ALA A 46 2.68 -10.81 -5.98
CA ALA A 46 3.37 -12.01 -5.52
C ALA A 46 2.67 -12.62 -4.30
N ALA A 47 2.16 -11.79 -3.38
CA ALA A 47 1.38 -12.26 -2.23
C ALA A 47 0.10 -13.01 -2.64
N VAL A 48 -0.47 -12.72 -3.81
CA VAL A 48 -1.67 -13.41 -4.33
C VAL A 48 -1.29 -14.66 -5.12
N VAL A 49 -0.26 -14.57 -5.96
CA VAL A 49 0.04 -15.61 -6.97
C VAL A 49 1.04 -16.65 -6.48
N MET A 50 2.04 -16.26 -5.69
CA MET A 50 3.13 -17.17 -5.28
C MET A 50 2.84 -17.91 -3.98
N TYR A 51 2.01 -17.35 -3.10
CA TYR A 51 1.74 -17.91 -1.78
C TYR A 51 0.26 -18.25 -1.52
N PRO A 52 -0.50 -18.78 -2.49
CA PRO A 52 -1.95 -18.96 -2.35
C PRO A 52 -2.36 -19.89 -1.19
N TYR A 53 -1.47 -20.80 -0.79
CA TYR A 53 -1.70 -21.76 0.31
C TYR A 53 -0.97 -21.39 1.61
N ASP A 54 -0.07 -20.39 1.57
CA ASP A 54 0.59 -19.86 2.76
C ASP A 54 0.00 -18.48 3.09
N LEU A 55 -1.12 -18.51 3.81
CA LEU A 55 -1.85 -17.32 4.19
C LEU A 55 -1.01 -16.41 5.09
N LYS A 56 -0.12 -16.96 5.92
CA LYS A 56 0.74 -16.19 6.80
C LYS A 56 1.74 -15.38 6.00
N LEU A 57 2.46 -16.04 5.09
CA LEU A 57 3.46 -15.40 4.23
C LEU A 57 2.81 -14.37 3.28
N SER A 58 1.64 -14.69 2.73
CA SER A 58 0.83 -13.76 1.93
C SER A 58 0.47 -12.47 2.70
N ASN A 59 0.02 -12.60 3.95
CA ASN A 59 -0.31 -11.45 4.79
C ASN A 59 0.96 -10.66 5.18
N VAL A 60 2.10 -11.31 5.40
CA VAL A 60 3.39 -10.64 5.65
C VAL A 60 3.79 -9.79 4.44
N TYR A 61 3.72 -10.34 3.23
CA TYR A 61 4.08 -9.62 2.00
C TYR A 61 3.19 -8.40 1.78
N MET A 62 1.87 -8.55 1.97
CA MET A 62 0.94 -7.42 1.87
C MET A 62 1.16 -6.37 2.95
N CYS A 63 1.47 -6.79 4.17
CA CYS A 63 1.81 -5.88 5.27
C CYS A 63 3.06 -5.07 4.94
N ALA A 64 4.12 -5.73 4.46
CA ALA A 64 5.36 -5.09 4.06
C ALA A 64 5.16 -4.13 2.89
N ALA A 65 4.41 -4.53 1.85
CA ALA A 65 4.10 -3.70 0.70
C ALA A 65 3.28 -2.45 1.10
N ALA A 66 2.26 -2.62 1.93
CA ALA A 66 1.40 -1.51 2.37
C ALA A 66 2.12 -0.53 3.30
N THR A 67 2.93 -1.05 4.24
CA THR A 67 3.76 -0.22 5.11
C THR A 67 4.80 0.56 4.31
N SER A 68 5.47 -0.10 3.37
CA SER A 68 6.48 0.53 2.49
C SER A 68 5.86 1.61 1.61
N ALA A 69 4.70 1.33 1.01
CA ALA A 69 3.96 2.31 0.23
C ALA A 69 3.61 3.54 1.08
N SER A 70 3.05 3.35 2.28
CA SER A 70 2.71 4.46 3.15
C SER A 70 3.94 5.28 3.59
N ALA A 71 5.02 4.61 3.99
CA ALA A 71 6.27 5.28 4.35
C ALA A 71 6.85 6.10 3.19
N GLN A 72 6.79 5.57 1.97
CA GLN A 72 7.24 6.30 0.77
C GLN A 72 6.39 7.54 0.50
N TYR A 73 5.06 7.46 0.66
CA TYR A 73 4.18 8.63 0.52
C TYR A 73 4.47 9.69 1.59
N LEU A 74 4.70 9.30 2.84
CA LEU A 74 5.06 10.22 3.92
C LEU A 74 6.42 10.89 3.66
N LEU A 75 7.44 10.11 3.32
CA LEU A 75 8.77 10.64 2.96
C LEU A 75 8.70 11.56 1.74
N HIS A 76 7.84 11.24 0.78
CA HIS A 76 7.60 12.09 -0.38
C HIS A 76 6.98 13.43 0.01
N ALA A 77 5.94 13.42 0.86
CA ALA A 77 5.28 14.62 1.37
C ALA A 77 6.26 15.51 2.16
N MET A 78 7.09 14.92 3.04
CA MET A 78 8.12 15.66 3.77
C MET A 78 9.14 16.34 2.84
N ARG A 79 9.48 15.69 1.72
CA ARG A 79 10.40 16.24 0.72
C ARG A 79 9.72 17.14 -0.32
N THR A 80 8.42 17.38 -0.24
CA THR A 80 7.68 18.21 -1.20
C THR A 80 6.65 19.04 -0.43
N PRO A 81 7.06 20.21 0.12
CA PRO A 81 6.23 21.02 1.02
C PRO A 81 4.88 21.46 0.40
N GLN A 82 4.81 21.55 -0.93
CA GLN A 82 3.57 21.82 -1.66
C GLN A 82 2.48 20.76 -1.44
N LEU A 83 2.87 19.51 -1.11
CA LEU A 83 1.96 18.43 -0.74
C LEU A 83 1.48 18.52 0.71
N LEU A 84 2.10 19.37 1.54
CA LEU A 84 1.68 19.64 2.92
C LEU A 84 0.71 20.83 3.01
N ALA A 85 0.59 21.63 1.94
CA ALA A 85 -0.37 22.72 1.88
C ALA A 85 -1.81 22.18 1.94
N PRO A 86 -2.76 22.89 2.57
CA PRO A 86 -4.14 22.44 2.62
C PRO A 86 -4.75 22.47 1.21
N SER A 87 -5.07 21.30 0.67
CA SER A 87 -5.81 21.14 -0.60
C SER A 87 -6.59 19.82 -0.61
N MET A 88 -7.68 19.76 -1.38
CA MET A 88 -8.46 18.52 -1.56
C MET A 88 -7.60 17.36 -2.07
N LYS A 89 -6.64 17.63 -2.96
CA LYS A 89 -5.71 16.62 -3.47
C LYS A 89 -4.82 16.07 -2.36
N ASN A 90 -4.29 16.95 -1.50
CA ASN A 90 -3.42 16.56 -0.41
C ASN A 90 -4.19 15.80 0.69
N LEU A 91 -5.46 16.15 0.92
CA LEU A 91 -6.34 15.37 1.79
C LEU A 91 -6.52 13.93 1.27
N LEU A 92 -6.78 13.75 -0.03
CA LEU A 92 -6.86 12.42 -0.63
C LEU A 92 -5.54 11.64 -0.49
N TYR A 93 -4.40 12.31 -0.63
CA TYR A 93 -3.08 11.70 -0.40
C TYR A 93 -2.87 11.22 1.03
N VAL A 94 -3.26 12.03 2.01
CA VAL A 94 -3.16 11.67 3.42
C VAL A 94 -4.12 10.52 3.74
N LEU A 95 -5.37 10.60 3.30
CA LEU A 95 -6.35 9.53 3.46
C LEU A 95 -5.87 8.21 2.84
N TRP A 96 -5.22 8.28 1.68
CA TRP A 96 -4.61 7.13 1.04
C TRP A 96 -3.49 6.53 1.89
N SER A 97 -2.52 7.34 2.32
CA SER A 97 -1.42 6.90 3.18
C SER A 97 -1.89 6.31 4.52
N VAL A 98 -2.91 6.90 5.13
CA VAL A 98 -3.55 6.37 6.35
C VAL A 98 -4.29 5.07 6.05
N GLY A 99 -5.05 5.00 4.95
CA GLY A 99 -5.72 3.78 4.51
C GLY A 99 -4.76 2.62 4.31
N LEU A 100 -3.57 2.89 3.75
CA LEU A 100 -2.49 1.91 3.63
C LEU A 100 -1.98 1.40 4.98
N LEU A 101 -1.84 2.28 5.98
CA LEU A 101 -1.44 1.88 7.33
C LEU A 101 -2.52 1.05 8.02
N VAL A 102 -3.79 1.43 7.86
CA VAL A 102 -4.91 0.64 8.39
C VAL A 102 -4.94 -0.74 7.75
N TYR A 103 -4.71 -0.82 6.43
CA TYR A 103 -4.63 -2.09 5.72
C TYR A 103 -3.44 -2.93 6.19
N ALA A 104 -2.25 -2.33 6.33
CA ALA A 104 -1.06 -2.98 6.87
C ALA A 104 -1.30 -3.53 8.28
N PHE A 105 -1.92 -2.73 9.16
CA PHE A 105 -2.28 -3.15 10.50
C PHE A 105 -3.27 -4.32 10.49
N GLN A 106 -4.28 -4.30 9.63
CA GLN A 106 -5.17 -5.45 9.46
C GLN A 106 -4.41 -6.70 9.00
N ARG A 107 -3.49 -6.58 8.05
CA ARG A 107 -2.67 -7.73 7.59
C ARG A 107 -1.77 -8.26 8.71
N ALA A 108 -1.14 -7.38 9.49
CA ALA A 108 -0.33 -7.76 10.66
C ALA A 108 -1.16 -8.51 11.71
N ARG A 109 -2.40 -8.10 11.96
CA ARG A 109 -3.32 -8.82 12.85
C ARG A 109 -3.60 -10.24 12.35
N TRP A 110 -3.76 -10.43 11.03
CA TRP A 110 -3.92 -11.76 10.44
C TRP A 110 -2.66 -12.61 10.59
N VAL A 111 -1.46 -12.04 10.39
CA VAL A 111 -0.20 -12.76 10.65
C VAL A 111 -0.12 -13.24 12.10
N TYR A 112 -0.53 -12.41 13.06
CA TYR A 112 -0.55 -12.78 14.47
C TYR A 112 -1.61 -13.85 14.78
N ALA A 113 -2.78 -13.77 14.16
CA ALA A 113 -3.83 -14.77 14.32
C ALA A 113 -3.38 -16.14 13.78
N LEU A 114 -2.71 -16.16 12.62
CA LEU A 114 -2.17 -17.34 11.94
C LEU A 114 -0.80 -17.77 12.51
N ARG A 115 -0.44 -17.37 13.74
CA ARG A 115 0.90 -17.66 14.29
C ARG A 115 1.10 -19.13 14.62
N HIS A 116 0.01 -19.82 14.95
CA HIS A 116 -0.05 -21.20 15.43
C HIS A 116 -0.64 -22.18 14.42
N ASP A 117 -1.04 -21.67 13.25
CA ASP A 117 -1.42 -22.46 12.08
C ASP A 117 -0.17 -22.71 11.23
#